data_AF-A0A3A9IIY5-F1
#
_entry.id   AF-A0A3A9IIY5-F1
#
_cell.length_a   1.000
_cell.length_b   1.000
_cell.length_c   1.000
_cell.angle_alpha   90.00
_cell.angle_beta   90.00
_cell.angle_gamma   90.00
#
_symmetry.space_group_name_H-M   'P 1'
#
loop_
_entity.id
_entity.type
_entity.pdbx_description
1 polymer ?
#
loop_
_entity_poly.entity_id
_entity_poly.type
_entity_poly.pdbx_seq_one_letter_code
_entity_poly.pdbx_strand_id
1 'polypeptide(L)'
;MKRYLIAAAVLAASAVIYTSASDGTKASPPEFKLDLFYNSLGRPQLQITSLNDAVTIKKILINRGKCVAVGPYGVDRTFPVSLKYSQRTQLSLIPGTCNLLEATVFTDQGEAAYTFQ
;
A
#
# COMPACT_ATOMS: atom_id res chain seq x y z
N MET A 1 -21.36 6.97 29.42
CA MET A 1 -21.04 6.81 27.98
C MET A 1 -19.54 7.01 27.80
N LYS A 2 -18.76 5.93 27.64
CA LYS A 2 -17.30 5.99 27.50
C LYS A 2 -16.95 6.36 26.06
N ARG A 3 -16.30 7.51 25.87
CA ARG A 3 -15.77 7.97 24.58
C ARG A 3 -14.46 7.22 24.33
N TYR A 4 -14.45 6.31 23.36
CA TYR A 4 -13.22 5.65 22.92
C TYR A 4 -12.49 6.60 21.96
N LEU A 5 -11.33 7.11 22.40
CA LEU A 5 -10.41 7.85 21.55
C LEU A 5 -9.78 6.84 20.57
N ILE A 6 -10.13 6.94 19.30
CA ILE A 6 -9.48 6.16 18.23
C ILE A 6 -8.10 6.77 18.00
N ALA A 7 -7.07 6.16 18.59
CA ALA A 7 -5.69 6.51 18.29
C ALA A 7 -5.35 5.99 16.88
N ALA A 8 -5.20 6.90 15.92
CA ALA A 8 -4.61 6.59 14.63
C ALA A 8 -3.11 6.36 14.85
N ALA A 9 -2.68 5.09 14.88
CA ALA A 9 -1.27 4.75 14.84
C ALA A 9 -0.75 5.04 13.42
N VAL A 10 -0.04 6.15 13.25
CA VAL A 10 0.64 6.48 12.01
C VAL A 10 1.94 5.68 11.97
N LEU A 11 1.93 4.50 11.33
CA LEU A 11 3.17 3.83 10.98
C LEU A 11 3.80 4.57 9.80
N ALA A 12 4.93 5.23 10.03
CA ALA A 12 5.76 5.75 8.95
C ALA A 12 6.47 4.58 8.27
N ALA A 13 6.12 4.29 7.03
CA ALA A 13 6.82 3.29 6.24
C ALA A 13 8.12 3.89 5.67
N SER A 14 9.24 3.20 5.87
CA SER A 14 10.53 3.57 5.29
C SER A 14 10.67 2.86 3.94
N ALA A 15 10.86 3.61 2.85
CA ALA A 15 11.15 3.02 1.54
C ALA A 15 12.59 2.47 1.54
N VAL A 16 12.77 1.21 1.15
CA VAL A 16 14.11 0.61 0.95
C VAL A 16 14.46 0.76 -0.53
N ILE A 17 15.54 1.51 -0.81
CA ILE A 17 16.04 1.71 -2.17
C ILE A 17 16.84 0.46 -2.58
N TYR A 18 16.42 -0.23 -3.65
CA TYR A 18 17.23 -1.28 -4.27
C TYR A 18 18.24 -0.66 -5.25
N THR A 19 19.53 -0.88 -5.00
CA THR A 19 20.59 -0.58 -5.96
C THR A 19 20.55 -1.61 -7.09
N SER A 20 20.01 -1.24 -8.25
CA SER A 20 20.27 -2.00 -9.47
C SER A 20 21.36 -1.27 -10.27
N ALA A 21 22.47 -1.95 -10.50
CA ALA A 21 23.49 -1.51 -11.44
C ALA A 21 22.95 -1.50 -12.90
N SER A 22 23.70 -0.82 -13.77
CA SER A 22 23.59 -0.72 -15.23
C SER A 22 22.87 0.52 -15.79
N ASP A 23 23.70 1.42 -16.32
CA ASP A 23 23.57 2.30 -17.50
C ASP A 23 22.24 3.01 -17.85
N GLY A 24 22.37 4.32 -18.08
CA GLY A 24 21.47 5.12 -18.92
C GLY A 24 20.11 5.47 -18.30
N THR A 25 20.09 6.51 -17.46
CA THR A 25 18.86 7.20 -17.00
C THR A 25 17.80 6.27 -16.41
N LYS A 26 18.11 5.58 -15.31
CA LYS A 26 17.08 4.85 -14.56
C LYS A 26 16.06 5.85 -14.02
N ALA A 27 14.84 5.78 -14.56
CA ALA A 27 13.69 6.42 -13.98
C ALA A 27 13.61 6.03 -12.49
N SER A 28 13.39 7.02 -11.63
CA SER A 28 13.18 6.79 -10.20
C SER A 28 12.07 5.75 -10.01
N PRO A 29 12.20 4.80 -9.06
CA PRO A 29 11.12 3.88 -8.74
C PRO A 29 9.82 4.65 -8.43
N PRO A 30 8.65 4.08 -8.74
CA PRO A 30 7.38 4.74 -8.44
C PRO A 30 7.23 4.93 -6.94
N GLU A 31 6.79 6.11 -6.52
CA GLU A 31 6.69 6.47 -5.10
C GLU A 31 5.24 6.56 -4.63
N PHE A 32 4.99 6.00 -3.46
CA PHE A 32 3.68 5.96 -2.81
C PHE A 32 3.79 6.28 -1.33
N LYS A 33 2.76 6.95 -0.81
CA LYS A 33 2.51 7.03 0.62
C LYS A 33 1.50 5.95 1.01
N LEU A 34 1.89 5.09 1.97
CA LEU A 34 1.05 4.02 2.49
C LEU A 34 0.58 4.38 3.90
N ASP A 35 -0.73 4.49 4.09
CA ASP A 35 -1.36 4.74 5.40
C ASP A 35 -2.18 3.50 5.81
N LEU A 36 -1.91 2.97 7.01
CA LEU A 36 -2.68 1.87 7.61
C LEU A 36 -3.68 2.43 8.62
N PHE A 37 -4.94 2.02 8.51
CA PHE A 37 -5.98 2.36 9.48
C PHE A 37 -6.93 1.17 9.70
N TYR A 38 -7.77 1.26 10.73
CA TYR A 38 -8.72 0.21 11.08
C TYR A 38 -10.14 0.75 10.95
N ASN A 39 -11.02 -0.01 10.30
CA ASN A 39 -12.43 0.37 10.20
C ASN A 39 -13.17 0.16 11.55
N SER A 40 -14.46 0.49 11.60
CA SER A 40 -15.29 0.34 12.82
C SER A 40 -15.39 -1.10 13.36
N LEU A 41 -15.05 -2.10 12.54
CA LEU A 41 -15.01 -3.52 12.93
C LEU A 41 -13.60 -3.97 13.34
N GLY A 42 -12.65 -3.04 13.47
CA GLY A 42 -11.25 -3.35 13.79
C GLY A 42 -10.51 -4.08 12.65
N ARG A 43 -11.01 -4.01 11.41
CA ARG A 43 -10.35 -4.66 10.27
C ARG A 43 -9.35 -3.71 9.60
N PRO A 44 -8.12 -4.16 9.30
CA PRO A 44 -7.10 -3.35 8.67
C PRO A 44 -7.49 -2.92 7.25
N GLN A 45 -7.24 -1.65 6.96
CA GLN A 45 -7.41 -1.00 5.68
C GLN A 45 -6.09 -0.32 5.30
N LEU A 46 -5.61 -0.59 4.09
CA LEU A 46 -4.42 0.03 3.53
C LEU A 46 -4.85 1.08 2.49
N GLN A 47 -4.53 2.34 2.73
CA GLN A 47 -4.64 3.41 1.74
C GLN A 47 -3.30 3.64 1.07
N ILE A 48 -3.30 3.61 -0.26
CA ILE A 48 -2.14 3.86 -1.10
C ILE A 48 -2.40 5.17 -1.84
N THR A 49 -1.56 6.17 -1.61
CA THR A 49 -1.60 7.47 -2.28
C THR A 49 -0.43 7.57 -3.25
N SER A 50 -0.70 7.86 -4.52
CA SER A 50 0.36 8.06 -5.52
C SER A 50 1.08 9.39 -5.30
N LEU A 51 2.41 9.35 -5.33
CA LEU A 51 3.28 10.53 -5.42
C LEU A 51 3.85 10.72 -6.84
N ASN A 52 3.35 9.95 -7.81
CA ASN A 52 3.73 9.98 -9.22
C ASN A 52 2.69 10.76 -10.03
N ASP A 53 3.11 11.44 -11.11
CA ASP A 53 2.22 12.16 -12.03
C ASP A 53 1.13 11.25 -12.61
N ALA A 54 1.53 10.05 -13.06
CA ALA A 54 0.64 8.97 -13.49
C ALA A 54 1.34 7.62 -13.26
N VAL A 55 0.63 6.65 -12.68
CA VAL A 55 1.12 5.29 -12.44
C VAL A 55 -0.04 4.29 -12.45
N THR A 56 0.20 3.08 -12.94
CA THR A 56 -0.77 1.99 -12.91
C THR A 56 -0.31 0.88 -11.99
N ILE A 57 -1.03 0.70 -10.87
CA ILE A 57 -0.80 -0.41 -9.96
C ILE A 57 -1.41 -1.67 -10.57
N LYS A 58 -0.59 -2.70 -10.79
CA LYS A 58 -0.99 -3.99 -11.36
C LYS A 58 -1.32 -5.02 -10.29
N LYS A 59 -0.62 -4.97 -9.15
CA LYS A 59 -0.76 -5.91 -8.04
C LYS A 59 -0.12 -5.31 -6.80
N ILE A 60 -0.55 -5.79 -5.64
CA ILE A 60 0.17 -5.59 -4.38
C ILE A 60 0.40 -6.94 -3.70
N LEU A 61 1.57 -7.11 -3.09
CA LEU A 61 1.87 -8.21 -2.18
C LEU A 61 2.05 -7.67 -0.77
N ILE A 62 1.33 -8.25 0.18
CA ILE A 62 1.43 -7.90 1.60
C ILE A 62 2.06 -9.07 2.33
N ASN A 63 3.12 -8.82 3.11
CA ASN A 63 3.81 -9.84 3.88
C ASN A 63 4.20 -11.08 3.04
N ARG A 64 4.86 -10.88 1.89
CA ARG A 64 5.17 -11.94 0.91
C ARG A 64 3.96 -12.79 0.48
N GLY A 65 2.77 -12.19 0.48
CA GLY A 65 1.51 -12.87 0.11
C GLY A 65 0.81 -13.60 1.27
N LYS A 66 1.30 -13.46 2.51
CA LYS A 66 0.59 -14.01 3.70
C LYS A 66 -0.74 -13.32 3.98
N CYS A 67 -0.90 -12.09 3.49
CA CYS A 67 -2.18 -11.39 3.53
C CYS A 67 -2.64 -11.04 2.13
N VAL A 68 -3.95 -11.13 1.92
CA VAL A 68 -4.61 -10.78 0.68
C VAL A 68 -5.12 -9.36 0.78
N ALA A 69 -4.77 -8.52 -0.19
CA ALA A 69 -5.33 -7.18 -0.30
C ALA A 69 -6.47 -7.20 -1.31
N VAL A 70 -7.68 -6.90 -0.85
CA VAL A 70 -8.90 -6.87 -1.66
C VAL A 70 -9.48 -5.46 -1.68
N GLY A 71 -10.55 -5.26 -2.45
CA GLY A 71 -11.30 -4.02 -2.48
C GLY A 71 -11.90 -3.66 -1.11
N PRO A 72 -12.41 -2.43 -0.97
CA PRO A 72 -13.08 -2.02 0.25
C PRO A 72 -14.25 -2.98 0.56
N TYR A 73 -14.44 -3.31 1.83
CA TYR A 73 -15.48 -4.23 2.32
C TYR A 73 -15.30 -5.71 1.91
N GLY A 74 -14.12 -6.12 1.45
CA GLY A 74 -13.84 -7.52 1.14
C GLY A 74 -14.28 -7.97 -0.26
N VAL A 75 -14.73 -7.04 -1.09
CA VAL A 75 -15.02 -7.33 -2.51
C VAL A 75 -13.72 -7.50 -3.27
N ASP A 76 -13.67 -8.39 -4.25
CA ASP A 76 -12.50 -8.51 -5.11
C ASP A 76 -12.19 -7.17 -5.76
N ARG A 77 -10.94 -6.70 -5.60
CA ARG A 77 -10.50 -5.53 -6.34
C ARG A 77 -10.05 -5.98 -7.70
N THR A 78 -10.65 -5.39 -8.73
CA THR A 78 -10.10 -5.46 -10.07
C THR A 78 -8.86 -4.56 -10.14
N PHE A 79 -7.68 -5.17 -10.04
CA PHE A 79 -6.49 -4.57 -10.63
C PHE A 79 -6.53 -4.80 -12.15
N PRO A 80 -5.96 -3.91 -12.97
CA PRO A 80 -5.11 -2.78 -12.62
C PRO A 80 -5.87 -1.53 -12.12
N VAL A 81 -5.17 -0.64 -11.42
CA VAL A 81 -5.69 0.64 -10.92
C VAL A 81 -4.74 1.76 -11.33
N SER A 82 -5.19 2.68 -12.16
CA SER A 82 -4.42 3.87 -12.55
C SER A 82 -4.69 5.02 -11.58
N LEU A 83 -3.62 5.66 -11.12
CA LEU A 83 -3.64 6.80 -10.20
C LEU A 83 -2.79 7.93 -10.77
N LYS A 84 -3.26 9.16 -10.59
CA LYS A 84 -2.47 10.40 -10.78
C LYS A 84 -1.92 10.90 -9.45
N TYR A 85 -1.10 11.94 -9.50
CA TYR A 85 -0.55 12.58 -8.31
C TYR A 85 -1.63 12.88 -7.26
N SER A 86 -1.39 12.48 -6.00
CA SER A 86 -2.29 12.62 -4.85
C SER A 86 -3.59 11.79 -4.91
N GLN A 87 -3.85 11.05 -6.00
CA GLN A 87 -4.98 10.12 -6.04
C GLN A 87 -4.71 8.88 -5.18
N ARG A 88 -5.81 8.31 -4.67
CA ARG A 88 -5.75 7.28 -3.64
C ARG A 88 -6.57 6.07 -4.01
N THR A 89 -6.11 4.92 -3.53
CA THR A 89 -6.86 3.68 -3.57
C THR A 89 -6.85 3.03 -2.19
N GLN A 90 -7.98 2.45 -1.79
CA GLN A 90 -8.12 1.79 -0.49
C GLN A 90 -8.33 0.29 -0.66
N LEU A 91 -7.66 -0.50 0.18
CA LEU A 91 -7.69 -1.95 0.21
C LEU A 91 -8.07 -2.44 1.60
N SER A 92 -8.86 -3.51 1.68
CA SER A 92 -9.02 -4.29 2.91
C SER A 92 -7.96 -5.39 2.96
N LEU A 93 -7.34 -5.61 4.11
CA LEU A 93 -6.41 -6.73 4.29
C LEU A 93 -7.12 -7.92 4.94
N ILE A 94 -6.94 -9.11 4.34
CA ILE A 94 -7.54 -10.38 4.77
C ILE A 94 -6.41 -11.38 5.09
N PRO A 95 -6.51 -12.13 6.20
CA PRO A 95 -7.56 -12.07 7.22
C PRO A 95 -7.53 -10.76 8.01
N GLY A 96 -8.62 -10.42 8.70
CA GLY A 96 -8.70 -9.18 9.50
C GLY A 96 -7.67 -9.10 10.65
N THR A 97 -6.98 -10.20 10.93
CA THR A 97 -5.84 -10.32 11.85
C THR A 97 -4.47 -10.08 11.18
N CYS A 98 -4.46 -9.63 9.91
CA CYS A 98 -3.22 -9.34 9.19
C CYS A 98 -2.51 -8.13 9.80
N ASN A 99 -1.35 -8.37 10.40
CA ASN A 99 -0.42 -7.33 10.82
C ASN A 99 0.49 -6.95 9.64
N LEU A 100 0.38 -5.72 9.15
CA LEU A 100 1.19 -5.23 8.02
C LEU A 100 2.65 -5.03 8.46
N LEU A 101 3.58 -5.81 7.89
CA LEU A 101 5.02 -5.72 8.14
C LEU A 101 5.78 -5.21 6.91
N GLU A 102 5.33 -5.62 5.74
CA GLU A 102 5.91 -5.23 4.45
C GLU A 102 4.83 -5.20 3.35
N ALA A 103 5.02 -4.33 2.37
CA ALA A 103 4.20 -4.25 1.17
C ALA A 103 5.08 -4.03 -0.07
N THR A 104 4.78 -4.76 -1.14
CA THR A 104 5.40 -4.56 -2.45
C THR A 104 4.32 -4.18 -3.46
N VAL A 105 4.42 -2.98 -4.03
CA VAL A 105 3.52 -2.44 -5.03
C VAL A 105 4.13 -2.67 -6.42
N PHE A 106 3.45 -3.45 -7.26
CA PHE A 106 3.88 -3.75 -8.63
C PHE A 106 3.16 -2.82 -9.58
N THR A 107 3.91 -2.13 -10.45
CA THR A 107 3.35 -1.11 -11.34
C THR A 107 3.76 -1.31 -12.80
N ASP A 108 3.33 -0.41 -13.67
CA ASP A 108 3.86 -0.23 -15.02
C ASP A 108 5.24 0.44 -15.08
N GLN A 109 5.70 1.07 -14.00
CA GLN A 109 6.97 1.79 -13.89
C GLN A 109 8.03 1.07 -13.03
N GLY A 110 7.73 -0.14 -12.56
CA GLY A 110 8.60 -0.92 -11.67
C GLY A 110 7.92 -1.29 -10.36
N GLU A 111 8.73 -1.67 -9.37
CA GLU A 111 8.26 -2.13 -8.07
C GLU A 111 8.71 -1.18 -6.96
N ALA A 112 7.84 -1.00 -5.97
CA ALA A 112 8.14 -0.22 -4.77
C ALA A 112 7.90 -1.08 -3.53
N ALA A 113 8.94 -1.27 -2.71
CA ALA A 113 8.85 -2.05 -1.48
C ALA A 113 8.92 -1.16 -0.24
N TYR A 114 8.06 -1.47 0.72
CA TYR A 114 7.89 -0.74 1.96
C TYR A 114 8.00 -1.71 3.13
N THR A 115 8.71 -1.29 4.17
CA THR A 115 8.71 -1.96 5.47
C THR A 115 8.12 -1.04 6.53
N PHE A 116 7.41 -1.65 7.48
CA PHE A 116 6.69 -0.98 8.55
C PHE A 116 7.32 -1.37 9.89
N GLN A 117 7.58 -0.39 10.76
CA GLN A 117 8.11 -0.58 12.11
C GLN A 117 7.02 -0.38 13.17
#